data_AF-A0A9E3ADS3-F1
#
_entry.id   AF-A0A9E3ADS3-F1
#
_cell.length_a   1.000
_cell.length_b   1.000
_cell.length_c   1.000
_cell.angle_alpha   90.00
_cell.angle_beta   90.00
_cell.angle_gamma   90.00
#
_symmetry.space_group_name_H-M   'P 1'
#
loop_
_entity.id
_entity.type
_entity.pdbx_description
1 polymer ?
#
loop_
_entity_poly.entity_id
_entity_poly.type
_entity_poly.pdbx_seq_one_letter_code
_entity_poly.pdbx_strand_id
1 'polypeptide(L)' 'MSIQVECYSGWKSEERPVRFRVDLHEYIIHSILDQWDGSNHVFFKVRAHNRNV' A
#
# COMPACT_ATOMS: atom_id res chain seq x y z
N MET A 1 -2.43 15.83 -7.38
CA MET A 1 -2.47 14.78 -6.34
C MET A 1 -2.99 13.50 -6.98
N SER A 2 -2.12 12.80 -7.68
CA SER A 2 -2.42 11.48 -8.24
C SER A 2 -1.78 10.41 -7.36
N ILE A 3 -2.59 9.50 -6.84
CA ILE A 3 -2.11 8.36 -6.05
C ILE A 3 -2.31 7.11 -6.90
N GLN A 4 -1.21 6.46 -7.28
CA GLN A 4 -1.24 5.17 -7.94
C GLN A 4 -0.82 4.11 -6.93
N VAL A 5 -1.73 3.19 -6.60
CA VAL A 5 -1.42 2.07 -5.71
C VAL A 5 -1.20 0.84 -6.56
N GLU A 6 -0.06 0.19 -6.39
CA GLU A 6 0.18 -1.12 -6.95
C GLU A 6 -0.04 -2.18 -5.87
N CYS A 7 -1.11 -2.94 -6.06
CA CYS A 7 -1.43 -4.10 -5.26
C CYS A 7 -0.79 -5.33 -5.91
N TYR A 8 -0.18 -6.18 -5.11
CA TYR A 8 0.19 -7.50 -5.60
C TYR A 8 -1.09 -8.33 -5.68
N SER A 9 -1.53 -8.61 -6.91
CA SER A 9 -2.66 -9.49 -7.21
C SER A 9 -2.27 -10.94 -6.96
N GLY A 10 -2.04 -11.29 -5.70
CA GLY A 10 -1.87 -12.67 -5.24
C GLY A 10 -3.21 -13.42 -5.25
N TRP A 11 -3.17 -14.69 -4.82
CA TRP A 11 -4.35 -15.55 -4.72
C TRP A 11 -5.46 -14.84 -3.93
N LYS A 12 -6.71 -14.97 -4.41
CA LYS A 12 -7.98 -14.24 -4.15
C LYS A 12 -8.28 -13.59 -2.77
N SER A 13 -7.47 -13.77 -1.73
CA SER A 13 -7.70 -13.24 -0.39
C SER A 13 -6.48 -12.55 0.24
N GLU A 14 -5.35 -12.43 -0.47
CA GLU A 14 -4.14 -11.79 0.04
C GLU A 14 -3.70 -10.59 -0.81
N GLU A 15 -4.64 -9.87 -1.44
CA GLU A 15 -4.34 -8.61 -2.08
C GLU A 15 -3.82 -7.62 -1.05
N ARG A 16 -2.50 -7.42 -1.05
CA ARG A 16 -1.81 -6.51 -0.15
C ARG A 16 -1.14 -5.42 -0.99
N PRO A 17 -1.27 -4.14 -0.58
CA PRO A 17 -0.56 -3.07 -1.25
C PRO A 17 0.94 -3.28 -1.06
N VAL A 18 1.71 -3.25 -2.14
CA VAL A 18 3.17 -3.46 -2.11
C VAL A 18 3.92 -2.16 -2.33
N ARG A 19 3.37 -1.27 -3.16
CA ARG A 19 3.91 0.08 -3.34
C ARG A 19 2.81 1.04 -3.72
N PHE A 20 3.02 2.31 -3.40
CA PHE A 20 2.16 3.38 -3.89
C PHE A 20 3.03 4.56 -4.33
N ARG A 21 2.59 5.23 -5.38
CA ARG A 21 3.20 6.44 -5.90
C ARG A 21 2.29 7.60 -5.58
N VAL A 22 2.87 8.63 -4.98
CA VAL A 22 2.18 9.90 -4.71
C VAL A 22 2.89 10.97 -5.53
N ASP A 23 2.18 11.48 -6.54
CA ASP A 23 2.71 12.41 -7.54
C ASP A 23 3.98 11.87 -8.22
N LEU A 24 5.18 12.35 -7.88
CA LEU A 24 6.48 11.91 -8.42
C LEU A 24 7.29 11.03 -7.45
N HIS A 25 6.77 10.74 -6.26
CA HIS A 25 7.47 9.99 -5.23
C HIS A 25 6.95 8.56 -5.14
N GLU A 26 7.85 7.59 -5.26
CA GLU A 26 7.55 6.18 -5.05
C GLU A 26 7.81 5.78 -3.59
N TYR A 27 6.80 5.15 -2.98
CA TYR A 27 6.86 4.62 -1.63
C TYR A 27 6.71 3.11 -1.69
N ILE A 28 7.73 2.40 -1.23
CA ILE A 28 7.72 0.94 -1.15
C ILE A 28 7.27 0.55 0.25
N ILE A 29 6.25 -0.31 0.33
CA ILE A 29 5.75 -0.82 1.61
C ILE A 29 6.70 -1.91 2.09
N HIS A 30 7.38 -1.65 3.20
CA HIS A 30 8.28 -2.61 3.84
C HIS A 30 7.53 -3.59 4.74
N SER A 31 6.51 -3.11 5.45
CA SER A 31 5.73 -3.95 6.36
C SER A 31 4.35 -3.34 6.60
N ILE A 32 3.33 -4.20 6.70
CA ILE A 32 2.00 -3.80 7.15
C ILE A 32 2.03 -3.87 8.68
N LEU A 33 1.84 -2.73 9.33
CA LEU A 33 1.81 -2.61 10.78
C LEU A 33 0.45 -3.01 11.35
N ASP A 34 -0.62 -2.72 10.61
CA ASP A 34 -1.99 -2.97 11.06
C ASP A 34 -2.94 -3.07 9.88
N GLN A 35 -4.03 -3.81 10.04
CA GLN A 35 -5.09 -3.95 9.05
C GLN A 35 -6.44 -4.03 9.75
N TRP A 36 -7.41 -3.24 9.29
CA TRP A 36 -8.77 -3.32 9.79
C TRP A 36 -9.78 -3.24 8.65
N ASP A 37 -10.89 -3.97 8.84
CA ASP A 37 -12.01 -3.99 7.93
C ASP A 37 -13.02 -2.91 8.34
N GLY A 38 -13.35 -2.02 7.42
CA GLY A 38 -14.48 -1.11 7.52
C GLY A 38 -15.60 -1.57 6.60
N SER A 39 -16.83 -1.06 6.81
CA SER A 39 -18.05 -1.60 6.19
C SER A 39 -18.01 -1.82 4.66
N ASN A 40 -17.22 -1.07 3.91
CA ASN A 40 -17.02 -1.25 2.46
C ASN A 40 -15.54 -1.17 2.03
N HIS A 41 -14.61 -1.03 2.99
CA HIS A 41 -13.21 -0.71 2.69
C HIS A 41 -12.28 -1.38 3.68
N VAL A 42 -11.19 -1.96 3.18
CA VAL A 42 -10.10 -2.45 4.01
C VAL A 42 -9.05 -1.36 4.15
N PHE A 43 -8.67 -1.07 5.39
CA PHE A 43 -7.64 -0.10 5.69
C PHE A 43 -6.36 -0.82 6.11
N PHE A 44 -5.23 -0.33 5.61
CA PHE A 44 -3.91 -0.87 5.91
C PHE A 44 -3.03 0.25 6.46
N LYS A 45 -2.52 0.06 7.68
CA LYS A 45 -1.44 0.88 8.21
C LYS A 45 -0.13 0.27 7.76
N VAL A 46 0.56 0.96 6.88
CA VAL A 46 1.79 0.46 6.27
C VAL A 46 2.99 1.31 6.68
N ARG A 47 4.11 0.65 6.96
CA ARG A 47 5.42 1.29 7.04
C ARG A 47 6.00 1.28 5.63
N ALA A 48 5.97 2.43 4.98
CA ALA A 48 6.62 2.63 3.70
C ALA A 48 7.92 3.41 3.86
N HIS A 49 8.88 3.15 2.99
CA HIS A 49 10.11 3.93 2.89
C HIS A 49 10.12 4.63 1.54
N ASN A 50 10.36 5.94 1.54
CA ASN A 50 10.72 6.64 0.32
C ASN A 50 12.19 6.35 0.04
N ARG A 51 12.51 5.93 -1.18
CA ARG A 51 13.90 5.85 -1.59
C ARG A 51 14.40 7.25 -1.98
N ASN A 52 14.46 8.16 -1.00
CA ASN A 52 15.27 9.37 -1.15
C ASN A 52 16.68 9.01 -0.69
N VAL A 53 17.55 8.75 -1.67
CA VAL A 53 19.01 8.74 -1.51
C VAL A 53 19.51 10.17 -1.42
#